data_AF-A0A7L2HT33-F1
#
_entry.id   AF-A0A7L2HT33-F1
#
_cell.length_a   1.000
_cell.length_b   1.000
_cell.length_c   1.000
_cell.angle_alpha   90.00
_cell.angle_beta   90.00
_cell.angle_gamma   90.00
#
_symmetry.space_group_name_H-M   'P 1'
#
loop_
_entity.id
_entity.type
_entity.pdbx_description
1 polymer ?
#
loop_
_entity_poly.entity_id
_entity_poly.type
_entity_poly.pdbx_seq_one_letter_code
_entity_poly.pdbx_strand_id
1 'polypeptide(L)'
;AAEQLNCCLFVHPWDMQIDGRMSKYWFPWLIGECIFTLLNLHLGTVTGLCPEDCCKVCFAHGGGAFPYTVGRISHGFNMRPDLCAVDNKVDPRKHLGSFYTDSLVHDRGALRLLTSVIGEVS
;
A
#
# COMPACT_ATOMS: atom_id res chain seq x y z
N ALA A 1 -0.98 -14.69 15.64
CA ALA A 1 0.21 -14.62 16.52
C ALA A 1 0.59 -13.17 16.82
N ALA A 2 1.05 -12.37 15.85
CA ALA A 2 1.44 -10.97 16.08
C ALA A 2 0.30 -10.10 16.65
N GLU A 3 -0.92 -10.27 16.14
CA GLU A 3 -2.13 -9.61 16.64
C GLU A 3 -2.42 -9.97 18.12
N GLN A 4 -2.37 -11.26 18.47
CA GLN A 4 -2.56 -11.73 19.86
C GLN A 4 -1.51 -11.17 20.84
N LEU A 5 -0.31 -10.86 20.33
CA LEU A 5 0.78 -10.24 21.08
C LEU A 5 0.75 -8.72 21.03
N ASN A 6 -0.26 -8.13 20.38
CA ASN A 6 -0.39 -6.70 20.20
C ASN A 6 0.87 -6.07 19.56
N CYS A 7 1.52 -6.77 18.61
CA CYS A 7 2.73 -6.32 17.94
C CYS A 7 2.42 -5.46 16.70
N CYS A 8 3.26 -4.48 16.43
CA CYS A 8 3.26 -3.76 15.17
C CYS A 8 4.03 -4.53 14.09
N LEU A 9 3.46 -4.57 12.88
CA LEU A 9 4.07 -5.17 11.70
C LEU A 9 4.53 -4.04 10.78
N PHE A 10 5.82 -4.03 10.49
CA PHE A 10 6.39 -3.16 9.46
C PHE A 10 6.66 -3.98 8.20
N VAL A 11 5.93 -3.67 7.13
CA VAL A 11 6.00 -4.37 5.85
C VAL A 11 6.94 -3.58 4.94
N HIS A 12 8.15 -4.10 4.80
CA HIS A 12 9.14 -3.60 3.85
C HIS A 12 9.07 -4.44 2.57
N PRO A 13 9.03 -3.81 1.37
CA PRO A 13 9.14 -4.55 0.13
C PRO A 13 10.50 -5.26 0.02
N TRP A 14 10.51 -6.42 -0.60
CA TRP A 14 11.74 -7.17 -0.84
C TRP A 14 11.50 -8.10 -2.02
N ASP A 15 12.58 -8.69 -2.53
CA ASP A 15 12.53 -9.68 -3.62
C ASP A 15 11.87 -9.14 -4.91
N MET A 16 12.21 -7.88 -5.23
CA MET A 16 11.76 -7.22 -6.43
C MET A 16 12.36 -7.92 -7.65
N GLN A 17 11.67 -7.84 -8.77
CA GLN A 17 12.20 -8.30 -10.04
C GLN A 17 13.52 -7.57 -10.38
N ILE A 18 14.61 -8.32 -10.48
CA ILE A 18 15.97 -7.79 -10.78
C ILE A 18 16.43 -8.06 -12.22
N ASP A 19 15.63 -8.76 -13.02
CA ASP A 19 15.99 -9.17 -14.37
C ASP A 19 15.34 -8.29 -15.46
N GLY A 20 15.59 -8.65 -16.73
CA GLY A 20 14.97 -7.99 -17.88
C GLY A 20 15.17 -6.47 -17.89
N ARG A 21 14.06 -5.71 -17.99
CA ARG A 21 14.09 -4.24 -17.98
C ARG A 21 14.50 -3.66 -16.64
N MET A 22 14.29 -4.39 -15.54
CA MET A 22 14.62 -3.95 -14.18
C MET A 22 16.11 -4.13 -13.86
N SER A 23 16.88 -4.86 -14.66
CA SER A 23 18.31 -5.12 -14.41
C SER A 23 19.24 -3.90 -14.50
N LYS A 24 18.74 -2.74 -14.93
CA LYS A 24 19.54 -1.54 -15.20
C LYS A 24 19.24 -0.40 -14.22
N TYR A 25 20.20 0.51 -14.10
CA TYR A 25 20.04 1.82 -13.43
C TYR A 25 19.42 1.77 -12.02
N TRP A 26 19.63 0.66 -11.30
CA TRP A 26 19.08 0.48 -9.96
C TRP A 26 17.54 0.54 -9.90
N PHE A 27 16.87 0.27 -11.03
CA PHE A 27 15.41 0.21 -11.14
C PHE A 27 14.69 -0.73 -10.17
N PRO A 28 15.25 -1.86 -9.70
CA PRO A 28 14.56 -2.70 -8.73
C PRO A 28 14.27 -1.92 -7.45
N TRP A 29 15.18 -1.02 -7.08
CA TRP A 29 15.04 -0.17 -5.88
C TRP A 29 14.25 1.10 -6.17
N LEU A 30 14.51 1.79 -7.28
CA LEU A 30 13.85 3.06 -7.58
C LEU A 30 12.40 2.92 -8.04
N ILE A 31 12.07 1.81 -8.70
CA ILE A 31 10.76 1.55 -9.31
C ILE A 31 10.11 0.31 -8.67
N GLY A 32 10.89 -0.76 -8.51
CA GLY A 32 10.38 -2.05 -8.02
C GLY A 32 9.83 -1.96 -6.60
N GLU A 33 10.59 -1.42 -5.65
CA GLU A 33 10.17 -1.23 -4.25
C GLU A 33 8.83 -0.49 -4.15
N CYS A 34 8.68 0.62 -4.88
CA CYS A 34 7.44 1.41 -4.90
C CYS A 34 6.23 0.62 -5.42
N ILE A 35 6.43 -0.22 -6.44
CA ILE A 35 5.39 -1.08 -7.01
C ILE A 35 5.06 -2.24 -6.05
N PHE A 36 6.07 -2.81 -5.40
CA PHE A 36 5.89 -3.95 -4.50
C PHE A 36 5.18 -3.54 -3.22
N THR A 37 5.52 -2.38 -2.64
CA THR A 37 4.77 -1.81 -1.52
C THR A 37 3.31 -1.57 -1.90
N LEU A 38 3.06 -0.98 -3.09
CA LEU A 38 1.70 -0.79 -3.60
C LEU A 38 0.95 -2.12 -3.71
N LEU A 39 1.58 -3.15 -4.25
CA LEU A 39 0.99 -4.48 -4.39
C LEU A 39 0.65 -5.08 -3.03
N ASN A 40 1.58 -5.03 -2.07
CA ASN A 40 1.38 -5.56 -0.72
C ASN A 40 0.22 -4.84 0.00
N LEU A 41 0.14 -3.52 -0.14
CA LEU A 41 -0.96 -2.74 0.41
C LEU A 41 -2.28 -3.09 -0.28
N HIS A 42 -2.31 -3.18 -1.62
CA HIS A 42 -3.50 -3.56 -2.35
C HIS A 42 -3.98 -4.97 -1.98
N LEU A 43 -3.08 -5.95 -1.95
CA LEU A 43 -3.39 -7.30 -1.49
C LEU A 43 -3.92 -7.28 -0.06
N GLY A 44 -3.28 -6.56 0.87
CA GLY A 44 -3.75 -6.43 2.24
C GLY A 44 -5.19 -5.91 2.34
N THR A 45 -5.55 -4.93 1.51
CA THR A 45 -6.93 -4.38 1.44
C THR A 45 -7.92 -5.32 0.76
N VAL A 46 -7.51 -6.02 -0.31
CA VAL A 46 -8.38 -6.91 -1.10
C VAL A 46 -8.56 -8.27 -0.42
N THR A 47 -7.60 -8.75 0.37
CA THR A 47 -7.76 -10.01 1.12
C THR A 47 -8.33 -9.79 2.51
N GLY A 48 -8.62 -8.54 2.91
CA GLY A 48 -9.15 -8.22 4.24
C GLY A 48 -8.16 -8.47 5.39
N LEU A 49 -6.84 -8.45 5.10
CA LEU A 49 -5.79 -8.65 6.11
C LEU A 49 -5.59 -7.42 7.01
N CYS A 50 -6.26 -6.30 6.70
CA CYS A 50 -6.34 -5.13 7.56
C CYS A 50 -7.77 -4.96 8.11
N PRO A 51 -8.21 -5.78 9.09
CA PRO A 51 -9.42 -5.47 9.86
C PRO A 51 -9.36 -4.05 10.42
N GLU A 52 -10.51 -3.39 10.56
CA GLU A 52 -10.59 -2.02 11.10
C GLU A 52 -9.94 -1.89 12.51
N ASP A 53 -9.89 -2.98 13.27
CA ASP A 53 -9.27 -3.05 14.59
C ASP A 53 -7.75 -3.35 14.56
N CYS A 54 -7.19 -3.70 13.39
CA CYS A 54 -5.78 -4.08 13.22
C CYS A 54 -4.91 -2.85 12.93
N CYS A 55 -4.90 -1.91 13.88
CA CYS A 55 -4.21 -0.62 13.81
C CYS A 55 -2.67 -0.75 13.94
N LYS A 56 -2.05 -1.77 13.33
CA LYS A 56 -0.66 -2.16 13.62
C LYS A 56 0.18 -2.50 12.40
N VAL A 57 -0.37 -2.46 11.19
CA VAL A 57 0.39 -2.69 9.96
C VAL A 57 0.86 -1.35 9.41
N CYS A 58 2.16 -1.21 9.21
CA CYS A 58 2.80 -0.04 8.61
C CYS A 58 3.57 -0.45 7.36
N PHE A 59 3.36 0.26 6.25
CA PHE A 59 4.05 0.00 4.98
C PHE A 59 5.19 0.99 4.76
N ALA A 60 6.33 0.48 4.26
CA ALA A 60 7.51 1.29 3.98
C ALA A 60 7.31 2.27 2.80
N HIS A 61 8.18 3.26 2.69
CA HIS A 61 8.32 4.17 1.54
C HIS A 61 7.02 4.94 1.20
N GLY A 62 6.29 5.41 2.23
CA GLY A 62 5.04 6.13 2.06
C GLY A 62 3.91 5.33 1.39
N GLY A 63 3.96 3.99 1.46
CA GLY A 63 3.02 3.15 0.72
C GLY A 63 3.33 3.05 -0.78
N GLY A 64 4.55 3.42 -1.19
CA GLY A 64 5.00 3.43 -2.58
C GLY A 64 4.18 4.39 -3.43
N ALA A 65 3.60 3.89 -4.53
CA ALA A 65 2.75 4.69 -5.41
C ALA A 65 1.26 4.71 -5.00
N PHE A 66 0.88 4.11 -3.86
CA PHE A 66 -0.52 3.99 -3.46
C PHE A 66 -1.26 5.32 -3.28
N PRO A 67 -0.70 6.33 -2.57
CA PRO A 67 -1.41 7.61 -2.39
C PRO A 67 -1.81 8.27 -3.71
N TYR A 68 -0.98 8.10 -4.74
CA TYR A 68 -1.24 8.62 -6.08
C TYR A 68 -2.25 7.78 -6.88
N THR A 69 -2.28 6.46 -6.67
CA THR A 69 -3.02 5.52 -7.53
C THR A 69 -4.34 5.02 -6.94
N VAL A 70 -4.61 5.26 -5.65
CA VAL A 70 -5.79 4.77 -4.94
C VAL A 70 -7.11 5.11 -5.66
N GLY A 71 -7.21 6.29 -6.28
CA GLY A 71 -8.40 6.66 -7.05
C GLY A 71 -8.61 5.85 -8.33
N ARG A 72 -7.52 5.50 -9.01
CA ARG A 72 -7.57 4.61 -10.18
C ARG A 72 -7.97 3.20 -9.77
N ILE A 73 -7.44 2.72 -8.65
CA ILE A 73 -7.75 1.39 -8.09
C ILE A 73 -9.23 1.30 -7.73
N SER A 74 -9.76 2.26 -6.95
CA SER A 74 -11.18 2.33 -6.59
C SER A 74 -12.08 2.42 -7.82
N HIS A 75 -11.71 3.21 -8.83
CA HIS A 75 -12.48 3.27 -10.07
C HIS A 75 -12.51 1.91 -10.79
N GLY A 76 -11.36 1.25 -10.94
CA GLY A 76 -11.28 -0.10 -11.53
C GLY A 76 -12.12 -1.12 -10.76
N PHE A 77 -12.07 -1.08 -9.43
CA PHE A 77 -12.86 -1.93 -8.54
C PHE A 77 -14.37 -1.80 -8.80
N ASN A 78 -14.86 -0.56 -8.91
CA ASN A 78 -16.27 -0.27 -9.15
C ASN A 78 -16.72 -0.59 -10.59
N MET A 79 -15.83 -0.42 -11.57
CA MET A 79 -16.15 -0.66 -12.98
C MET A 79 -16.04 -2.13 -13.39
N ARG A 80 -15.15 -2.90 -12.75
CA ARG A 80 -14.91 -4.33 -13.01
C ARG A 80 -14.95 -5.15 -11.73
N PRO A 81 -16.09 -5.15 -11.01
CA PRO A 81 -16.22 -5.94 -9.78
C PRO A 81 -16.09 -7.45 -10.03
N ASP A 82 -16.33 -7.90 -11.26
CA ASP A 82 -16.11 -9.28 -11.71
C ASP A 82 -14.63 -9.71 -11.68
N LEU A 83 -13.69 -8.75 -11.81
CA LEU A 83 -12.25 -9.01 -11.74
C LEU A 83 -11.63 -8.56 -10.42
N CYS A 84 -12.09 -7.44 -9.88
CA CYS A 84 -11.43 -6.76 -8.77
C CYS A 84 -12.06 -7.05 -7.40
N ALA A 85 -13.36 -7.36 -7.37
CA ALA A 85 -14.10 -7.61 -6.14
C ALA A 85 -14.34 -9.11 -5.92
N VAL A 86 -13.39 -9.97 -6.32
CA VAL A 86 -13.57 -11.43 -6.25
C VAL A 86 -13.54 -11.91 -4.80
N ASP A 87 -12.51 -11.51 -4.04
CA ASP A 87 -12.29 -11.95 -2.66
C ASP A 87 -12.86 -10.98 -1.62
N ASN A 88 -12.94 -9.69 -1.94
CA ASN A 88 -13.50 -8.66 -1.08
C ASN A 88 -14.40 -7.70 -1.86
N LYS A 89 -15.59 -7.44 -1.32
CA LYS A 89 -16.60 -6.54 -1.89
C LYS A 89 -16.47 -5.10 -1.38
N VAL A 90 -15.50 -4.82 -0.51
CA VAL A 90 -15.22 -3.49 0.04
C VAL A 90 -14.24 -2.75 -0.86
N ASP A 91 -14.61 -1.52 -1.27
CA ASP A 91 -13.73 -0.65 -2.04
C ASP A 91 -12.41 -0.40 -1.28
N PRO A 92 -11.23 -0.56 -1.91
CA PRO A 92 -9.92 -0.33 -1.31
C PRO A 92 -9.78 1.01 -0.55
N ARG A 93 -10.49 2.06 -0.99
CA ARG A 93 -10.50 3.37 -0.29
C ARG A 93 -11.11 3.32 1.11
N LYS A 94 -12.00 2.37 1.38
CA LYS A 94 -12.63 2.25 2.71
C LYS A 94 -11.67 1.72 3.77
N HIS A 95 -10.52 1.18 3.38
CA HIS A 95 -9.47 0.74 4.30
C HIS A 95 -8.48 1.86 4.66
N LEU A 96 -8.65 3.06 4.11
CA LEU A 96 -7.87 4.22 4.55
C LEU A 96 -8.17 4.49 6.04
N GLY A 97 -7.13 4.58 6.85
CA GLY A 97 -7.22 4.66 8.32
C GLY A 97 -7.04 3.32 9.04
N SER A 98 -7.12 2.20 8.34
CA SER A 98 -6.91 0.86 8.93
C SER A 98 -5.45 0.39 8.90
N PHE A 99 -4.54 1.19 8.33
CA PHE A 99 -3.11 0.91 8.25
C PHE A 99 -2.30 2.20 8.26
N TYR A 100 -0.99 2.07 8.45
CA TYR A 100 -0.03 3.16 8.47
C TYR A 100 0.94 3.08 7.29
N THR A 101 1.61 4.19 7.03
CA THR A 101 2.82 4.23 6.22
C THR A 101 3.90 4.98 6.97
N ASP A 102 5.17 4.76 6.64
CA ASP A 102 6.20 5.74 6.99
C ASP A 102 6.04 7.03 6.17
N SER A 103 6.92 8.01 6.41
CA SER A 103 6.97 9.29 5.68
C SER A 103 8.18 9.40 4.74
N LEU A 104 8.83 8.29 4.40
CA LEU A 104 10.04 8.27 3.58
C LEU A 104 9.70 8.42 2.09
N VAL A 105 9.39 9.66 1.68
CA VAL A 105 8.96 9.99 0.30
C VAL A 105 9.88 10.96 -0.42
N HIS A 106 10.94 11.43 0.23
CA HIS A 106 12.01 12.28 -0.33
C HIS A 106 11.58 13.63 -0.98
N ASP A 107 10.31 14.01 -0.91
CA ASP A 107 9.79 15.27 -1.47
C ASP A 107 8.64 15.83 -0.61
N ARG A 108 8.56 17.17 -0.54
CA ARG A 108 7.51 17.86 0.22
C ARG A 108 6.15 17.75 -0.45
N GLY A 109 6.08 17.77 -1.78
CA GLY A 109 4.84 17.57 -2.54
C GLY A 109 4.28 16.17 -2.34
N ALA A 110 5.14 15.16 -2.43
CA ALA A 110 4.79 13.78 -2.13
C ALA A 110 4.28 13.61 -0.69
N LEU A 111 4.92 14.23 0.30
CA LEU A 111 4.48 14.16 1.70
C LEU A 111 3.11 14.82 1.92
N ARG A 112 2.83 15.96 1.26
CA ARG A 112 1.49 16.58 1.30
C ARG A 112 0.42 15.68 0.68
N LEU A 113 0.73 15.02 -0.44
CA LEU A 113 -0.20 14.09 -1.05
C LEU A 113 -0.44 12.90 -0.11
N LEU A 114 0.63 12.33 0.45
CA LEU A 114 0.57 11.22 1.39
C LEU A 114 -0.38 11.53 2.56
N THR A 115 -0.14 12.64 3.27
CA THR A 115 -0.96 13.08 4.40
C THR A 115 -2.40 13.38 3.99
N SER A 116 -2.63 13.97 2.80
CA SER A 116 -3.99 14.21 2.30
C SER A 116 -4.80 12.96 1.96
N VAL A 117 -4.12 11.83 1.67
CA VAL A 117 -4.75 10.59 1.22
C VAL A 117 -4.83 9.55 2.34
N ILE A 118 -3.71 9.33 3.05
CA ILE A 118 -3.61 8.34 4.14
C ILE A 118 -4.15 8.93 5.45
N GLY A 119 -4.01 10.24 5.66
CA GLY A 119 -4.40 10.93 6.89
C GLY A 119 -3.21 11.28 7.77
N GLU A 120 -3.47 12.10 8.79
CA GLU A 120 -2.54 12.43 9.86
C GLU A 120 -2.86 11.60 11.10
N VAL A 121 -1.84 11.19 11.85
CA VAL A 121 -2.03 10.51 13.14
C VAL A 121 -2.38 11.58 14.18
N SER A 122 -3.59 11.51 14.74
CA SER A 122 -4.09 12.41 15.79
C SER A 122 -3.64 11.98 17.18
#